data_AF-A0A7T7USR4-F1
#
_entry.id   AF-A0A7T7USR4-F1
#
_cell.length_a   1.000
_cell.length_b   1.000
_cell.length_c   1.000
_cell.angle_alpha   90.00
_cell.angle_beta   90.00
_cell.angle_gamma   90.00
#
_symmetry.space_group_name_H-M   'P 1'
#
loop_
_entity.id
_entity.type
_entity.pdbx_description
1 polymer ?
#
loop_
_entity_poly.entity_id
_entity_poly.type
_entity_poly.pdbx_seq_one_letter_code
_entity_poly.pdbx_strand_id
1 'polypeptide(L)'
;MKDFKADEMNEVKIAEDSLYRKLQLKKNLFVDILENNNKKELLLLDNEISPAKLGIRSEFTESLLDKLIKNINNESKDIKRLTIGIVNDVDCTIKDNLVSRIKYLNNVILLNDCNDKKFLKDNYLSRFDHIISVNFLHQIEDVESFFKTSKLMLKRNGKIHVIDFGKMDPISILTAIFFQEKILM
;
A
#
# COMPACT_ATOMS: atom_id res chain seq x y z
N MET A 1 49.55 -5.82 -28.47
CA MET A 1 48.08 -6.05 -28.40
C MET A 1 47.85 -6.95 -27.21
N LYS A 2 47.28 -6.42 -26.13
CA LYS A 2 46.92 -7.24 -24.95
C LYS A 2 45.60 -7.93 -25.27
N ASP A 3 45.62 -9.26 -25.21
CA ASP A 3 44.45 -10.12 -25.30
C ASP A 3 43.47 -9.74 -24.18
N PHE A 4 42.36 -9.10 -24.54
CA PHE A 4 41.20 -9.02 -23.66
C PHE A 4 40.51 -10.38 -23.75
N LYS A 5 40.73 -11.23 -22.74
CA LYS A 5 39.82 -12.36 -22.49
C LYS A 5 38.50 -11.76 -22.06
N ALA A 6 37.45 -12.00 -22.84
CA ALA A 6 36.09 -11.79 -22.36
C ALA A 6 35.91 -12.73 -21.16
N ASP A 7 35.67 -12.17 -19.98
CA ASP A 7 35.19 -12.98 -18.86
C ASP A 7 33.94 -13.70 -19.35
N GLU A 8 33.90 -15.03 -19.19
CA GLU A 8 32.67 -15.80 -19.42
C GLU A 8 31.56 -15.08 -18.66
N MET A 9 30.60 -14.51 -19.39
CA MET A 9 29.37 -14.02 -18.77
C MET A 9 28.76 -15.22 -18.08
N ASN A 10 28.99 -15.33 -16.78
CA ASN A 10 28.23 -16.20 -15.92
C ASN A 10 26.79 -15.71 -16.04
N GLU A 11 26.03 -16.28 -16.98
CA GLU A 11 24.58 -16.18 -17.00
C GLU A 11 24.11 -16.80 -15.69
N VAL A 12 24.04 -15.96 -14.65
CA VAL A 12 23.31 -16.28 -13.44
C VAL A 12 21.91 -16.57 -13.92
N LYS A 13 21.52 -17.85 -13.94
CA LYS A 13 20.13 -18.24 -14.21
C LYS A 13 19.27 -17.54 -13.16
N ILE A 14 18.67 -16.43 -13.54
CA ILE A 14 17.71 -15.73 -12.71
C ILE A 14 16.56 -16.71 -12.53
N ALA A 15 16.28 -17.07 -11.28
CA ALA A 15 15.12 -17.90 -10.98
C ALA A 15 13.88 -17.15 -11.46
N GLU A 16 13.19 -17.70 -12.46
CA GLU A 16 11.96 -17.11 -13.00
C GLU A 16 10.82 -17.30 -11.99
N ASP A 17 10.79 -16.44 -10.98
CA ASP A 17 9.66 -16.38 -10.06
C ASP A 17 8.51 -15.51 -10.62
N SER A 18 7.41 -15.46 -9.87
CA SER A 18 6.22 -14.70 -10.29
C SER A 18 6.47 -13.20 -10.40
N LEU A 19 7.43 -12.65 -9.65
CA LEU A 19 7.78 -11.22 -9.69
C LEU A 19 8.62 -10.95 -10.94
N TYR A 20 9.60 -11.79 -11.25
CA TYR A 20 10.41 -11.69 -12.46
C TYR A 20 9.55 -11.64 -13.72
N ARG A 21 8.54 -12.52 -13.82
CA ARG A 21 7.61 -12.53 -14.96
C ARG A 21 6.78 -11.25 -15.06
N LYS A 22 6.28 -10.73 -13.94
CA LYS A 22 5.53 -9.46 -13.91
C LYS A 22 6.40 -8.29 -14.35
N LEU A 23 7.64 -8.21 -13.85
CA LEU A 23 8.58 -7.15 -14.23
C LEU A 23 8.93 -7.21 -15.73
N GLN A 24 9.14 -8.40 -16.29
CA GLN A 24 9.37 -8.60 -17.72
C GLN A 24 8.20 -8.09 -18.58
N LEU A 25 6.96 -8.40 -18.19
CA LEU A 25 5.76 -7.91 -18.90
C LEU A 25 5.63 -6.37 -18.87
N LYS A 26 6.23 -5.72 -17.87
CA LYS A 26 6.19 -4.26 -17.69
C LYS A 26 7.42 -3.53 -18.24
N LYS A 27 8.28 -4.20 -19.01
CA LYS A 27 9.49 -3.61 -19.60
C LYS A 27 9.24 -2.26 -20.29
N ASN A 28 8.17 -2.12 -21.06
CA ASN A 28 7.85 -0.88 -21.77
C ASN A 28 7.54 0.28 -20.81
N LEU A 29 6.90 0.02 -19.67
CA LEU A 29 6.67 1.05 -18.65
C LEU A 29 7.99 1.60 -18.11
N PHE A 30 8.98 0.73 -17.89
CA PHE A 30 10.31 1.15 -17.48
C PHE A 30 11.03 1.93 -18.58
N VAL A 31 10.91 1.52 -19.85
CA VAL A 31 11.44 2.28 -21.00
C VAL A 31 10.81 3.68 -21.08
N ASP A 32 9.49 3.77 -20.97
CA ASP A 32 8.75 5.03 -20.98
C ASP A 32 9.22 6.00 -19.89
N ILE A 33 9.45 5.49 -18.67
CA ILE A 33 9.95 6.26 -17.53
C ILE A 33 11.40 6.72 -17.76
N LEU A 34 12.25 5.86 -18.33
CA LEU A 34 13.63 6.18 -18.68
C LEU A 34 13.71 7.26 -19.79
N GLU A 35 12.83 7.18 -20.79
CA GLU A 35 12.76 8.16 -21.89
C GLU A 35 12.16 9.49 -21.44
N ASN A 36 11.26 9.49 -20.46
CA ASN A 36 10.65 10.70 -19.91
C ASN A 36 10.39 10.56 -18.42
N ASN A 37 11.25 11.16 -17.60
CA ASN A 37 11.18 11.10 -16.14
C ASN A 37 9.84 11.64 -15.56
N ASN A 38 9.10 12.49 -16.29
CA ASN A 38 7.77 12.94 -15.83
C ASN A 38 6.73 11.81 -15.84
N LYS A 39 6.98 10.71 -16.58
CA LYS A 39 6.12 9.52 -16.63
C LYS A 39 6.28 8.60 -15.41
N LYS A 40 7.13 8.92 -14.43
CA LYS A 40 7.31 8.12 -13.20
C LYS A 40 6.01 7.84 -12.43
N GLU A 41 5.03 8.75 -12.53
CA GLU A 41 3.70 8.58 -11.92
C GLU A 41 2.95 7.37 -12.48
N LEU A 42 3.27 6.94 -13.71
CA LEU A 42 2.70 5.73 -14.31
C LEU A 42 3.07 4.46 -13.53
N LEU A 43 4.24 4.41 -12.89
CA LEU A 43 4.61 3.28 -12.02
C LEU A 43 3.80 3.28 -10.72
N LEU A 44 3.53 4.46 -10.16
CA LEU A 44 2.71 4.59 -8.95
C LEU A 44 1.25 4.19 -9.21
N LEU A 45 0.78 4.41 -10.43
CA LEU A 45 -0.55 4.01 -10.90
C LEU A 45 -0.62 2.57 -11.41
N ASP A 46 0.49 1.85 -11.50
CA ASP A 46 0.49 0.49 -12.02
C ASP A 46 -0.18 -0.48 -11.01
N ASN A 47 -1.18 -1.20 -11.48
CA ASN A 47 -2.01 -2.08 -10.64
C ASN A 47 -1.32 -3.37 -10.21
N GLU A 48 -0.14 -3.70 -10.75
CA GLU A 48 0.57 -4.95 -10.45
C GLU A 48 1.90 -4.73 -9.75
N ILE A 49 2.67 -3.75 -10.21
CA ILE A 49 4.06 -3.53 -9.78
C ILE A 49 4.29 -2.20 -9.08
N SER A 50 3.23 -1.42 -8.83
CA SER A 50 3.39 -0.24 -7.97
C SER A 50 3.94 -0.65 -6.60
N PRO A 51 4.76 0.19 -5.95
CA PRO A 51 5.26 -0.06 -4.60
C PRO A 51 4.15 -0.39 -3.61
N ALA A 52 2.98 0.25 -3.75
CA ALA A 52 1.80 -0.03 -2.94
C ALA A 52 1.33 -1.49 -3.07
N LYS A 53 1.19 -1.98 -4.31
CA LYS A 53 0.71 -3.35 -4.61
C LYS A 53 1.70 -4.40 -4.17
N LEU A 54 3.00 -4.19 -4.40
CA LEU A 54 4.05 -5.09 -3.94
C LEU A 54 4.16 -5.07 -2.41
N GLY A 55 4.07 -3.89 -1.79
CA GLY A 55 4.16 -3.71 -0.36
C GLY A 55 3.02 -4.39 0.40
N ILE A 56 1.79 -4.36 -0.11
CA ILE A 56 0.63 -5.00 0.54
C ILE A 56 0.85 -6.52 0.70
N ARG A 57 1.54 -7.14 -0.27
CA ARG A 57 1.80 -8.59 -0.29
C ARG A 57 3.11 -8.99 0.40
N SER A 58 3.81 -8.04 1.03
CA SER A 58 5.06 -8.34 1.73
C SER A 58 4.81 -9.00 3.08
N GLU A 59 5.70 -9.92 3.49
CA GLU A 59 5.70 -10.54 4.81
C GLU A 59 5.71 -9.50 5.95
N PHE A 60 6.36 -8.35 5.70
CA PHE A 60 6.40 -7.26 6.65
C PHE A 60 5.02 -6.64 6.88
N THR A 61 4.29 -6.33 5.80
CA THR A 61 2.91 -5.81 5.91
C THR A 61 1.99 -6.83 6.55
N GLU A 62 2.14 -8.12 6.23
CA GLU A 62 1.39 -9.20 6.87
C GLU A 62 1.65 -9.22 8.39
N SER A 63 2.91 -9.10 8.81
CA SER A 63 3.28 -9.01 10.24
C SER A 63 2.66 -7.78 10.94
N LEU A 64 2.55 -6.64 10.24
CA LEU A 64 1.90 -5.45 10.78
C LEU A 64 0.37 -5.62 10.89
N LEU A 65 -0.26 -6.23 9.88
CA LEU A 65 -1.68 -6.58 9.91
C LEU A 65 -1.99 -7.54 11.07
N ASP A 66 -1.12 -8.52 11.30
CA ASP A 66 -1.22 -9.44 12.43
C ASP A 66 -1.21 -8.73 13.79
N LYS A 67 -0.31 -7.75 13.95
CA LYS A 67 -0.25 -6.91 15.16
C LYS A 67 -1.50 -6.07 15.31
N LEU A 68 -1.97 -5.45 14.21
CA LEU A 68 -3.19 -4.66 14.18
C LEU A 68 -4.42 -5.48 14.62
N ILE A 69 -4.58 -6.69 14.08
CA ILE A 69 -5.67 -7.61 14.44
C ILE A 69 -5.63 -7.97 15.92
N LYS A 70 -4.44 -8.29 16.46
CA LYS A 70 -4.28 -8.57 17.90
C LYS A 70 -4.69 -7.37 18.75
N ASN A 71 -4.29 -6.17 18.36
CA ASN A 71 -4.65 -4.94 19.06
C ASN A 71 -6.16 -4.69 19.03
N ILE A 72 -6.80 -4.78 17.87
CA ILE A 72 -8.26 -4.63 17.74
C ILE A 72 -8.98 -5.63 18.64
N ASN A 73 -8.58 -6.91 18.62
CA ASN A 73 -9.19 -7.94 19.46
C ASN A 73 -9.00 -7.70 20.97
N ASN A 74 -7.88 -7.09 21.37
CA ASN A 74 -7.59 -6.79 22.78
C ASN A 74 -8.33 -5.55 23.29
N GLU A 75 -8.47 -4.52 22.46
CA GLU A 75 -9.13 -3.27 22.81
C GLU A 75 -10.66 -3.36 22.71
N SER A 76 -11.16 -4.23 21.84
CA SER A 76 -12.60 -4.38 21.58
C SER A 76 -13.29 -5.39 22.49
N LYS A 77 -12.71 -5.72 23.66
CA LYS A 77 -13.28 -6.73 24.59
C LYS A 77 -14.71 -6.40 25.02
N ASP A 78 -15.03 -5.11 25.14
CA ASP A 78 -16.33 -4.62 25.56
C ASP A 78 -17.27 -4.29 24.39
N ILE A 79 -16.75 -4.29 23.15
CA ILE A 79 -17.52 -3.97 21.94
C ILE A 79 -18.00 -5.26 21.29
N LYS A 80 -19.31 -5.52 21.37
CA LYS A 80 -19.92 -6.76 20.84
C LYS A 80 -20.16 -6.75 19.33
N ARG A 81 -20.09 -5.59 18.66
CA ARG A 81 -20.35 -5.43 17.21
C ARG A 81 -19.47 -4.34 16.61
N LEU A 82 -18.35 -4.75 16.02
CA LEU A 82 -17.40 -3.86 15.36
C LEU A 82 -17.81 -3.58 13.91
N THR A 83 -17.76 -2.31 13.53
CA THR A 83 -17.88 -1.84 12.16
C THR A 83 -16.55 -1.24 11.73
N ILE A 84 -15.94 -1.82 10.69
CA ILE A 84 -14.62 -1.41 10.20
C ILE A 84 -14.76 -0.78 8.81
N GLY A 85 -14.15 0.37 8.61
CA GLY A 85 -13.95 0.98 7.30
C GLY A 85 -12.56 0.63 6.77
N ILE A 86 -12.44 0.19 5.52
CA ILE A 86 -11.15 -0.08 4.88
C ILE A 86 -11.00 0.85 3.67
N VAL A 87 -9.94 1.65 3.67
CA VAL A 87 -9.68 2.64 2.63
C VAL A 87 -8.94 2.00 1.46
N ASN A 88 -9.44 2.23 0.25
CA ASN A 88 -8.82 1.83 -1.03
C ASN A 88 -8.42 0.34 -1.14
N ASP A 89 -9.22 -0.58 -0.59
CA ASP A 89 -8.98 -2.02 -0.70
C ASP A 89 -9.71 -2.61 -1.89
N VAL A 90 -9.32 -2.17 -3.09
CA VAL A 90 -9.97 -2.53 -4.36
C VAL A 90 -10.00 -4.04 -4.59
N ASP A 91 -8.92 -4.74 -4.23
CA ASP A 91 -8.76 -6.18 -4.43
C ASP A 91 -9.20 -7.01 -3.20
N CYS A 92 -9.85 -6.38 -2.20
CA CYS A 92 -10.28 -7.01 -0.95
C CYS A 92 -9.17 -7.74 -0.16
N THR A 93 -7.90 -7.49 -0.44
CA THR A 93 -6.78 -8.24 0.17
C THR A 93 -6.71 -7.98 1.67
N ILE A 94 -6.95 -6.73 2.09
CA ILE A 94 -6.94 -6.35 3.50
C ILE A 94 -8.19 -6.90 4.19
N LYS A 95 -9.36 -6.73 3.56
CA LYS A 95 -10.63 -7.26 4.04
C LYS A 95 -10.54 -8.77 4.28
N ASP A 96 -10.05 -9.53 3.33
CA ASP A 96 -9.97 -10.99 3.41
C ASP A 96 -9.02 -11.44 4.51
N ASN A 97 -7.95 -10.68 4.76
CA ASN A 97 -7.07 -10.89 5.91
C ASN A 97 -7.81 -10.64 7.24
N LEU A 98 -8.74 -9.69 7.31
CA LEU A 98 -9.41 -9.29 8.56
C LEU A 98 -10.64 -10.15 8.93
N VAL A 99 -11.46 -10.54 7.94
CA VAL A 99 -12.84 -11.02 8.15
C VAL A 99 -12.94 -12.23 9.10
N SER A 100 -11.98 -13.16 9.05
CA SER A 100 -11.99 -14.37 9.89
C SER A 100 -11.22 -14.22 11.21
N ARG A 101 -10.47 -13.14 11.39
CA ARG A 101 -9.48 -13.00 12.48
C ARG A 101 -9.90 -12.00 13.56
N ILE A 102 -10.93 -11.20 13.30
CA ILE A 102 -11.49 -10.24 14.27
C ILE A 102 -12.75 -10.83 14.91
N LYS A 103 -12.72 -11.02 16.23
CA LYS A 103 -13.73 -11.82 16.98
C LYS A 103 -15.15 -11.25 16.96
N TYR A 104 -15.28 -9.93 16.99
CA TYR A 104 -16.57 -9.24 17.11
C TYR A 104 -16.92 -8.44 15.86
N LEU A 105 -16.36 -8.82 14.71
CA LEU A 105 -16.60 -8.15 13.45
C LEU A 105 -18.06 -8.34 13.02
N ASN A 106 -18.79 -7.24 12.92
CA ASN A 106 -20.17 -7.24 12.44
C ASN A 106 -20.26 -6.80 10.98
N ASN A 107 -19.46 -5.80 10.59
CA ASN A 107 -19.50 -5.29 9.22
C ASN A 107 -18.16 -4.70 8.79
N VAL A 108 -17.84 -4.85 7.50
CA VAL A 108 -16.70 -4.22 6.83
C VAL A 108 -17.23 -3.41 5.65
N ILE A 109 -16.87 -2.13 5.58
CA ILE A 109 -17.26 -1.24 4.50
C ILE A 109 -16.00 -0.79 3.77
N LEU A 110 -15.98 -1.00 2.45
CA LEU A 110 -14.89 -0.54 1.60
C LEU A 110 -15.12 0.94 1.24
N LEU A 111 -14.11 1.76 1.51
CA LEU A 111 -14.08 3.20 1.26
C LEU A 111 -13.14 3.47 0.07
N ASN A 112 -13.56 3.02 -1.11
CA ASN A 112 -12.71 3.02 -2.32
C ASN A 112 -12.78 4.35 -3.10
N ASP A 113 -13.78 5.20 -2.89
CA ASP A 113 -13.91 6.53 -3.54
C ASP A 113 -13.12 7.62 -2.79
N CYS A 114 -11.88 7.36 -2.41
CA CYS A 114 -11.09 8.27 -1.57
C CYS A 114 -10.32 9.34 -2.36
N ASN A 115 -10.23 9.20 -3.68
CA ASN A 115 -9.65 10.22 -4.58
C ASN A 115 -10.62 11.38 -4.86
N ASP A 116 -11.88 11.25 -4.45
CA ASP A 116 -12.89 12.27 -4.67
C ASP A 116 -12.81 13.35 -3.58
N LYS A 117 -12.96 14.62 -3.95
CA LYS A 117 -12.91 15.78 -3.01
C LYS A 117 -13.98 15.73 -1.90
N LYS A 118 -14.84 14.71 -1.89
CA LYS A 118 -15.81 14.39 -0.84
C LYS A 118 -15.70 12.92 -0.42
N PHE A 119 -14.54 12.54 0.12
CA PHE A 119 -14.35 11.27 0.85
C PHE A 119 -15.39 11.08 1.97
N LEU A 120 -15.93 12.17 2.53
CA LEU A 120 -17.04 12.15 3.47
C LEU A 120 -18.38 11.98 2.76
N LYS A 121 -19.09 10.89 3.04
CA LYS A 121 -20.51 10.74 2.75
C LYS A 121 -21.29 10.77 4.07
N ASP A 122 -22.42 11.49 4.13
CA ASP A 122 -23.19 11.69 5.38
C ASP A 122 -23.58 10.37 6.06
N ASN A 123 -23.80 9.32 5.27
CA ASN A 123 -24.11 7.96 5.73
C ASN A 123 -22.94 7.24 6.44
N TYR A 124 -21.76 7.86 6.52
CA TYR A 124 -20.57 7.35 7.20
C TYR A 124 -20.22 8.10 8.49
N LEU A 125 -20.92 9.18 8.82
CA LEU A 125 -20.69 9.93 10.07
C LEU A 125 -20.87 9.02 11.30
N SER A 126 -19.91 9.06 12.22
CA SER A 126 -19.93 8.30 13.49
C SER A 126 -20.26 6.81 13.35
N ARG A 127 -19.81 6.18 12.26
CA ARG A 127 -20.19 4.81 11.90
C ARG A 127 -19.15 3.76 12.27
N PHE A 128 -17.87 4.11 12.26
CA PHE A 128 -16.78 3.15 12.35
C PHE A 128 -16.17 3.07 13.74
N ASP A 129 -15.92 1.86 14.22
CA ASP A 129 -15.07 1.62 15.41
C ASP A 129 -13.59 1.72 15.02
N HIS A 130 -13.25 1.22 13.82
CA HIS A 130 -11.92 1.33 13.24
C HIS A 130 -11.98 1.73 11.78
N ILE A 131 -11.08 2.60 11.36
CA ILE A 131 -10.76 2.86 9.95
C ILE A 131 -9.35 2.37 9.70
N ILE A 132 -9.14 1.59 8.64
CA ILE A 132 -7.86 0.98 8.30
C ILE A 132 -7.44 1.46 6.90
N SER A 133 -6.22 1.96 6.78
CA SER A 133 -5.58 2.30 5.52
C SER A 133 -4.22 1.61 5.45
N VAL A 134 -3.95 0.92 4.35
CA VAL A 134 -2.68 0.21 4.13
C VAL A 134 -2.11 0.63 2.78
N ASN A 135 -0.87 1.12 2.76
CA ASN A 135 -0.12 1.56 1.58
C ASN A 135 -0.93 2.46 0.63
N PHE A 136 -1.54 3.52 1.18
CA PHE A 136 -2.40 4.41 0.40
C PHE A 136 -2.25 5.89 0.77
N LEU A 137 -1.87 6.22 2.00
CA LEU A 137 -1.71 7.59 2.47
C LEU A 137 -0.73 8.39 1.61
N HIS A 138 0.31 7.75 1.08
CA HIS A 138 1.27 8.39 0.17
C HIS A 138 0.70 8.83 -1.19
N GLN A 139 -0.52 8.38 -1.54
CA GLN A 139 -1.24 8.80 -2.76
C GLN A 139 -2.18 9.97 -2.51
N ILE A 140 -2.40 10.34 -1.25
CA ILE A 140 -3.30 11.43 -0.88
C ILE A 140 -2.52 12.74 -0.87
N GLU A 141 -2.94 13.70 -1.69
CA GLU A 141 -2.35 15.04 -1.75
C GLU A 141 -2.58 15.82 -0.44
N ASP A 142 -3.81 15.80 0.08
CA ASP A 142 -4.18 16.45 1.35
C ASP A 142 -4.43 15.42 2.46
N VAL A 143 -3.32 14.95 3.03
CA VAL A 143 -3.30 13.99 4.14
C VAL A 143 -4.02 14.54 5.38
N GLU A 144 -3.98 15.85 5.62
CA GLU A 144 -4.65 16.45 6.78
C GLU A 144 -6.18 16.36 6.65
N SER A 145 -6.72 16.66 5.47
CA SER A 145 -8.14 16.50 5.17
C SER A 145 -8.59 15.05 5.26
N PHE A 146 -7.75 14.08 4.86
CA PHE A 146 -8.02 12.66 5.07
C PHE A 146 -8.20 12.32 6.56
N PHE A 147 -7.29 12.76 7.43
CA PHE A 147 -7.40 12.50 8.87
C PHE A 147 -8.60 13.22 9.51
N LYS A 148 -8.84 14.49 9.15
CA LYS A 148 -10.02 15.26 9.61
C LYS A 148 -11.30 14.55 9.23
N THR A 149 -11.42 14.11 7.98
CA THR A 149 -12.60 13.41 7.48
C THR A 149 -12.79 12.05 8.14
N SER A 150 -11.71 11.26 8.24
CA SER A 150 -11.73 9.97 8.90
C SER A 150 -12.18 10.10 10.36
N LYS A 151 -11.76 11.14 11.07
CA LYS A 151 -12.19 11.42 12.45
C LYS A 151 -13.69 11.65 12.58
N LEU A 152 -14.34 12.30 11.60
CA LEU A 152 -15.79 12.52 11.59
C LEU A 152 -16.58 11.22 11.39
N MET A 153 -16.00 10.25 10.68
CA MET A 153 -16.62 8.96 10.42
C MET A 153 -16.46 7.95 11.56
N LEU A 154 -15.58 8.22 12.53
CA LEU A 154 -15.38 7.38 13.70
C LEU A 154 -16.44 7.61 14.77
N LYS A 155 -16.86 6.52 15.42
CA LYS A 155 -17.61 6.56 16.68
C LYS A 155 -16.76 7.19 17.79
N ARG A 156 -17.40 7.51 18.92
CA ARG A 156 -16.69 7.91 20.14
C ARG A 156 -15.67 6.83 20.52
N ASN A 157 -14.40 7.23 20.69
CA ASN A 157 -13.23 6.37 20.93
C ASN A 157 -12.80 5.47 19.75
N GLY A 158 -13.37 5.67 18.56
CA GLY A 158 -12.91 4.98 17.35
C GLY A 158 -11.48 5.37 16.99
N LYS A 159 -10.80 4.50 16.23
CA LYS A 159 -9.38 4.67 15.88
C LYS A 159 -9.13 4.57 14.38
N ILE A 160 -8.20 5.38 13.90
CA ILE A 160 -7.64 5.27 12.54
C ILE A 160 -6.32 4.51 12.66
N HIS A 161 -6.14 3.49 11.83
CA HIS A 161 -4.93 2.71 11.72
C HIS A 161 -4.35 2.91 10.33
N VAL A 162 -3.11 3.34 10.26
CA VAL A 162 -2.39 3.54 9.00
C VAL A 162 -1.14 2.67 9.02
N ILE A 163 -1.01 1.81 8.02
CA ILE A 163 0.22 1.09 7.69
C ILE A 163 0.68 1.67 6.37
N ASP A 164 1.74 2.45 6.37
CA ASP A 164 2.28 3.03 5.14
C ASP A 164 3.80 3.17 5.24
N PHE A 165 4.43 3.55 4.13
CA PHE A 165 5.84 3.81 4.07
C PHE A 165 6.19 5.02 4.95
N GLY A 166 6.76 4.77 6.14
CA GLY A 166 7.27 5.84 7.01
C GLY A 166 8.52 6.52 6.43
N LYS A 167 9.27 5.80 5.59
CA LYS A 167 10.33 6.23 4.67
C LYS A 167 10.29 5.28 3.48
N MET A 168 10.68 5.73 2.28
CA MET A 168 10.92 4.81 1.15
C MET A 168 11.88 3.71 1.64
N ASP A 169 11.46 2.45 1.55
CA ASP A 169 12.30 1.30 1.94
C ASP A 169 13.50 1.13 0.98
N PRO A 170 14.51 0.30 1.26
CA PRO A 170 15.69 0.15 0.41
C PRO A 170 15.42 -0.21 -1.06
N ILE A 171 14.33 -0.91 -1.40
CA ILE A 171 13.89 -1.17 -2.78
C ILE A 171 13.28 0.09 -3.37
N SER A 172 12.48 0.84 -2.60
CA SER A 172 11.97 2.16 -3.01
C SER A 172 13.07 3.20 -3.14
N ILE A 173 14.13 3.12 -2.32
CA ILE A 173 15.37 3.90 -2.41
C ILE A 173 16.19 3.42 -3.59
N LEU A 174 16.35 2.12 -3.86
CA LEU A 174 17.02 1.62 -5.06
C LEU A 174 16.28 2.06 -6.31
N THR A 175 14.96 2.00 -6.31
CA THR A 175 14.09 2.51 -7.37
C THR A 175 14.29 4.03 -7.49
N ALA A 176 14.25 4.78 -6.39
CA ALA A 176 14.53 6.22 -6.39
C ALA A 176 15.99 6.56 -6.79
N ILE A 177 16.98 5.73 -6.48
CA ILE A 177 18.40 5.90 -6.86
C ILE A 177 18.58 5.59 -8.35
N PHE A 178 17.91 4.55 -8.87
CA PHE A 178 17.87 4.26 -10.30
C PHE A 178 17.08 5.32 -11.09
N PHE A 179 16.22 6.12 -10.43
CA PHE A 179 15.29 7.06 -11.09
C PHE A 179 15.33 8.53 -10.56
N GLN A 180 16.29 8.92 -9.73
CA GLN A 180 16.51 10.32 -9.29
C GLN A 180 18.01 10.67 -9.19
N GLU A 181 18.55 11.23 -10.27
CA GLU A 181 19.64 12.21 -10.16
C GLU A 181 19.09 13.54 -9.62
N LYS A 182 18.79 13.60 -8.32
CA LYS A 182 18.66 14.88 -7.59
C LYS A 182 19.51 14.96 -6.32
N ILE A 183 20.41 14.00 -6.12
CA ILE A 183 21.48 14.06 -5.11
C ILE A 183 22.85 14.33 -5.78
N LEU A 184 22.90 14.53 -7.10
CA LEU A 184 24.13 14.82 -7.85
C LEU A 184 24.16 16.19 -8.56
N MET A 185 23.17 17.06 -8.38
CA MET A 185 23.27 18.51 -8.63
C MET A 185 22.39 19.33 -7.69
#